data_AF-A0A1E5UWU8-F1
#
_entry.id   AF-A0A1E5UWU8-F1
#
_cell.length_a   1.000
_cell.length_b   1.000
_cell.length_c   1.000
_cell.angle_alpha   90.00
_cell.angle_beta   90.00
_cell.angle_gamma   90.00
#
_symmetry.space_group_name_H-M   'P 1'
#
loop_
_entity.id
_entity.type
_entity.pdbx_description
1 polymer ?
#
loop_
_entity_poly.entity_id
_entity_poly.type
_entity_poly.pdbx_seq_one_letter_code
_entity_poly.pdbx_strand_id
1 'polypeptide(L)'
;LEAMMLSDPSRDCIMKGGKCIRHEPCPMFQIFSLKLAQIPVDSGSVGLYGYIVARDLVDPLLNYVVNISGDDPIIVEQGSLIEMTGPKRRIELSRTVLLEYDTRIKTGDQGKDDLQLIDGVSIIDEVITLCKPFTRRIHGNDGAVDMTQMCVEDAVEATVEVVISEVRAGFNLCLSCFTSGLHEEIRLFDGVIGESRELRRHVISALIGSCMDLKFK
;
A
#
# COMPACT_ATOMS: atom_id res chain seq x y z
N LEU A 1 -5.85 6.84 -16.54
CA LEU A 1 -6.47 5.49 -16.46
C LEU A 1 -5.80 4.77 -15.31
N GLU A 2 -6.61 4.19 -14.42
CA GLU A 2 -6.13 3.45 -13.26
C GLU A 2 -5.85 2.00 -13.65
N ALA A 3 -4.85 1.37 -13.01
CA ALA A 3 -4.62 -0.06 -13.16
C ALA A 3 -5.88 -0.81 -12.71
N MET A 4 -6.40 -1.63 -13.62
CA MET A 4 -7.46 -2.57 -13.29
C MET A 4 -6.81 -3.86 -12.79
N MET A 5 -7.60 -4.73 -12.15
CA MET A 5 -7.13 -6.08 -11.88
C MET A 5 -6.57 -6.69 -13.18
N LEU A 6 -5.37 -7.26 -13.10
CA LEU A 6 -4.98 -8.25 -14.08
C LEU A 6 -6.04 -9.36 -13.97
N SER A 7 -6.66 -9.69 -15.10
CA SER A 7 -7.85 -10.55 -15.23
C SER A 7 -7.94 -11.68 -14.21
N ASP A 8 -9.18 -12.02 -13.81
CA ASP A 8 -9.52 -13.14 -12.92
C ASP A 8 -8.53 -14.32 -13.06
N PRO A 9 -7.70 -14.59 -12.04
CA PRO A 9 -6.60 -15.53 -12.13
C PRO A 9 -7.06 -16.93 -12.52
N SER A 10 -8.33 -17.27 -12.28
CA SER A 10 -8.89 -18.59 -12.52
C SER A 10 -9.16 -18.92 -13.99
N ARG A 11 -9.33 -17.92 -14.88
CA ARG A 11 -9.79 -18.19 -16.27
C ARG A 11 -8.84 -19.05 -17.06
N ASP A 12 -7.57 -19.00 -16.69
CA ASP A 12 -6.53 -19.62 -17.46
C ASP A 12 -5.56 -20.49 -16.63
N CYS A 13 -5.76 -20.63 -15.32
CA CYS A 13 -4.91 -21.49 -14.49
C CYS A 13 -5.02 -22.97 -14.88
N ILE A 14 -3.89 -23.69 -14.84
CA ILE A 14 -3.87 -25.16 -14.91
C ILE A 14 -3.48 -25.66 -13.53
N MET A 15 -4.43 -26.25 -12.80
CA MET A 15 -4.22 -26.70 -11.42
C MET A 15 -3.80 -28.18 -11.38
N LYS A 16 -2.70 -28.48 -10.68
CA LYS A 16 -2.27 -29.84 -10.37
C LYS A 16 -1.84 -29.91 -8.90
N GLY A 17 -2.53 -30.73 -8.10
CA GLY A 17 -2.22 -30.88 -6.67
C GLY A 17 -2.37 -29.59 -5.86
N GLY A 18 -3.35 -28.75 -6.19
CA GLY A 18 -3.60 -27.48 -5.49
C GLY A 18 -2.68 -26.32 -5.89
N LYS A 19 -1.76 -26.52 -6.84
CA LYS A 19 -0.87 -25.47 -7.36
C LYS A 19 -1.17 -25.19 -8.83
N CYS A 20 -1.07 -23.93 -9.24
CA CYS A 20 -1.04 -23.61 -10.65
C CYS A 20 0.33 -24.04 -11.22
N ILE A 21 0.32 -24.81 -12.31
CA ILE A 21 1.55 -25.21 -13.03
C ILE A 21 1.84 -24.33 -14.25
N ARG A 22 0.99 -23.33 -14.49
CA ARG A 22 1.09 -22.44 -15.64
C ARG A 22 1.67 -21.07 -15.28
N HIS A 23 1.41 -20.61 -14.07
CA HIS A 23 1.92 -19.35 -13.56
C HIS A 23 3.01 -19.66 -12.54
N GLU A 24 4.19 -19.09 -12.75
CA GLU A 24 5.31 -19.19 -11.83
C GLU A 24 5.31 -17.98 -10.89
N PRO A 25 5.90 -18.12 -9.68
CA PRO A 25 6.20 -16.96 -8.84
C PRO A 25 7.08 -15.95 -9.57
N CYS A 26 7.00 -14.69 -9.17
CA CYS A 26 7.88 -13.66 -9.70
C CYS A 26 8.34 -12.70 -8.60
N PRO A 27 9.45 -11.97 -8.82
CA PRO A 27 9.86 -10.91 -7.92
C PRO A 27 8.77 -9.84 -7.85
N MET A 28 8.27 -9.57 -6.64
CA MET A 28 7.24 -8.56 -6.41
C MET A 28 7.71 -7.51 -5.42
N PHE A 29 7.50 -6.25 -5.76
CA PHE A 29 7.78 -5.12 -4.87
C PHE A 29 6.64 -4.96 -3.86
N GLN A 30 6.95 -5.12 -2.58
CA GLN A 30 6.01 -4.96 -1.47
C GLN A 30 6.34 -3.70 -0.67
N ILE A 31 5.33 -2.86 -0.46
CA ILE A 31 5.35 -1.77 0.53
C ILE A 31 4.57 -2.26 1.75
N PHE A 32 5.23 -2.34 2.91
CA PHE A 32 4.61 -2.80 4.16
C PHE A 32 3.91 -1.67 4.90
N SER A 33 4.56 -0.50 4.93
CA SER A 33 4.03 0.66 5.62
C SER A 33 4.59 1.97 5.07
N LEU A 34 3.77 3.00 5.18
CA LEU A 34 4.15 4.39 4.99
C LEU A 34 3.93 5.14 6.30
N LYS A 35 4.91 5.92 6.72
CA LYS A 35 4.87 6.66 7.99
C LYS A 35 5.21 8.12 7.75
N LEU A 36 4.41 9.02 8.31
CA LEU A 36 4.68 10.45 8.29
C LEU A 36 5.87 10.73 9.22
N ALA A 37 7.06 10.86 8.66
CA ALA A 37 8.30 10.89 9.43
C ALA A 37 8.60 12.29 9.99
N GLN A 38 8.33 13.30 9.17
CA GLN A 38 8.63 14.69 9.49
C GLN A 38 7.60 15.60 8.84
N ILE A 39 7.17 16.61 9.59
CA ILE A 39 6.33 17.74 9.16
C ILE A 39 6.95 19.04 9.68
N PRO A 40 6.52 20.22 9.19
CA PRO A 40 6.97 21.49 9.71
C PRO A 40 6.52 21.64 11.18
N VAL A 41 7.42 22.15 12.03
CA VAL A 41 7.27 22.19 13.49
C VAL A 41 6.02 23.00 13.91
N ASP A 42 5.38 22.55 15.00
CA ASP A 42 4.17 23.06 15.69
C ASP A 42 2.78 22.53 15.26
N SER A 43 2.70 21.60 14.31
CA SER A 43 1.43 20.98 13.94
C SER A 43 1.29 19.60 14.58
N GLY A 44 0.48 19.47 15.64
CA GLY A 44 0.26 18.17 16.30
C GLY A 44 -0.29 17.11 15.35
N SER A 45 -1.27 17.50 14.52
CA SER A 45 -1.84 16.70 13.43
C SER A 45 -1.98 17.56 12.18
N VAL A 46 -1.83 16.96 11.01
CA VAL A 46 -1.96 17.64 9.71
C VAL A 46 -3.01 16.96 8.84
N GLY A 47 -3.69 17.76 8.00
CA GLY A 47 -4.51 17.22 6.92
C GLY A 47 -3.63 16.80 5.76
N LEU A 48 -3.58 15.51 5.44
CA LEU A 48 -2.76 14.94 4.37
C LEU A 48 -3.66 14.53 3.20
N TYR A 49 -3.25 14.87 1.98
CA TYR A 49 -3.88 14.38 0.75
C TYR A 49 -2.86 14.16 -0.37
N GLY A 50 -3.30 13.60 -1.49
CA GLY A 50 -2.48 13.31 -2.66
C GLY A 50 -2.32 11.82 -2.89
N TYR A 51 -1.28 11.43 -3.62
CA TYR A 51 -1.12 10.06 -4.08
C TYR A 51 0.31 9.55 -4.03
N ILE A 52 0.42 8.23 -3.94
CA ILE A 52 1.64 7.46 -4.21
C ILE A 52 1.23 6.32 -5.11
N VAL A 53 1.89 6.18 -6.26
CA VAL A 53 1.53 5.23 -7.30
C VAL A 53 2.74 4.45 -7.78
N ALA A 54 2.56 3.15 -7.95
CA ALA A 54 3.55 2.28 -8.55
C ALA A 54 3.22 2.03 -10.04
N ARG A 55 4.27 2.00 -10.86
CA ARG A 55 4.21 1.58 -12.26
C ARG A 55 5.27 0.53 -12.50
N ASP A 56 4.85 -0.63 -12.99
CA ASP A 56 5.75 -1.70 -13.41
C ASP A 56 5.66 -1.90 -14.93
N LEU A 57 6.46 -2.83 -15.44
CA LEU A 57 6.50 -3.15 -16.86
C LEU A 57 5.34 -4.03 -17.32
N VAL A 58 4.54 -4.57 -16.38
CA VAL A 58 3.39 -5.44 -16.70
C VAL A 58 2.22 -4.60 -17.21
N ASP A 59 1.91 -3.52 -16.50
CA ASP A 59 0.87 -2.57 -16.89
C ASP A 59 1.28 -1.14 -16.47
N PRO A 60 1.60 -0.24 -17.42
CA PRO A 60 2.09 1.11 -17.08
C PRO A 60 1.02 2.04 -16.49
N LEU A 61 -0.23 1.57 -16.35
CA LEU A 61 -1.31 2.30 -15.68
C LEU A 61 -1.05 2.51 -14.18
N LEU A 62 -1.77 3.47 -13.61
CA LEU A 62 -1.60 3.93 -12.23
C LEU A 62 -2.06 2.86 -11.23
N ASN A 63 -1.13 2.17 -10.56
CA ASN A 63 -1.44 1.26 -9.45
C ASN A 63 -1.24 1.98 -8.11
N TYR A 64 -2.30 2.62 -7.61
CA TYR A 64 -2.23 3.47 -6.42
C TYR A 64 -1.93 2.67 -5.16
N VAL A 65 -0.93 3.09 -4.40
CA VAL A 65 -0.66 2.61 -3.04
C VAL A 65 -1.38 3.50 -2.02
N VAL A 66 -1.38 4.80 -2.30
CA VAL A 66 -2.12 5.85 -1.59
C VAL A 66 -2.88 6.69 -2.62
N ASN A 67 -4.14 6.97 -2.35
CA ASN A 67 -4.95 7.90 -3.13
C ASN A 67 -5.97 8.58 -2.22
N ILE A 68 -5.64 9.78 -1.76
CA ILE A 68 -6.45 10.58 -0.83
C ILE A 68 -6.87 11.86 -1.54
N SER A 69 -8.17 12.14 -1.57
CA SER A 69 -8.71 13.33 -2.22
C SER A 69 -8.33 14.60 -1.46
N GLY A 70 -8.02 15.67 -2.19
CA GLY A 70 -7.84 16.99 -1.58
C GLY A 70 -9.14 17.55 -0.96
N ASP A 71 -10.30 17.06 -1.39
CA ASP A 71 -11.60 17.44 -0.83
C ASP A 71 -11.87 16.80 0.54
N ASP A 72 -11.25 15.64 0.81
CA ASP A 72 -11.43 14.87 2.04
C ASP A 72 -10.05 14.38 2.56
N PRO A 73 -9.23 15.31 3.10
CA PRO A 73 -7.90 14.98 3.60
C PRO A 73 -8.00 14.15 4.89
N ILE A 74 -7.06 13.21 5.07
CA ILE A 74 -6.96 12.45 6.31
C ILE A 74 -6.17 13.22 7.37
N ILE A 75 -6.55 13.11 8.63
CA ILE A 75 -5.81 13.72 9.74
C ILE A 75 -4.75 12.73 10.23
N VAL A 76 -3.47 13.11 10.15
CA VAL A 76 -2.34 12.26 10.53
C VAL A 76 -1.39 13.01 11.43
N GLU A 77 -0.89 12.33 12.47
CA GLU A 77 0.14 12.86 13.36
C GLU A 77 1.53 12.49 12.88
N GLN A 78 2.53 13.33 13.22
CA GLN A 78 3.92 12.95 12.99
C GLN A 78 4.25 11.66 13.74
N GLY A 79 4.85 10.71 13.04
CA GLY A 79 5.19 9.40 13.58
C GLY A 79 4.15 8.31 13.31
N SER A 80 2.96 8.68 12.84
CA SER A 80 1.85 7.77 12.57
C SER A 80 1.89 7.20 11.15
N LEU A 81 1.19 6.07 10.98
CA LEU A 81 1.02 5.44 9.67
C LEU A 81 0.13 6.28 8.78
N ILE A 82 0.47 6.34 7.49
CA ILE A 82 -0.38 6.86 6.44
C ILE A 82 -1.22 5.69 5.94
N GLU A 83 -2.55 5.85 5.90
CA GLU A 83 -3.45 4.82 5.40
C GLU A 83 -3.12 4.49 3.93
N MET A 84 -2.76 3.24 3.68
CA MET A 84 -2.56 2.74 2.33
C MET A 84 -3.91 2.29 1.79
N THR A 85 -4.34 2.88 0.68
CA THR A 85 -5.53 2.40 -0.04
C THR A 85 -5.26 1.10 -0.80
N GLY A 86 -3.98 0.69 -0.86
CA GLY A 86 -3.50 -0.59 -1.36
C GLY A 86 -3.40 -0.63 -2.88
N PRO A 87 -2.35 -1.25 -3.45
CA PRO A 87 -2.32 -1.49 -4.88
C PRO A 87 -3.47 -2.44 -5.27
N LYS A 88 -4.08 -2.19 -6.43
CA LYS A 88 -5.19 -2.99 -6.98
C LYS A 88 -4.73 -4.29 -7.64
N ARG A 89 -3.43 -4.43 -7.86
CA ARG A 89 -2.78 -5.60 -8.48
C ARG A 89 -1.37 -5.74 -7.94
N ARG A 90 -0.73 -6.89 -8.16
CA ARG A 90 0.69 -7.05 -7.83
C ARG A 90 1.53 -5.97 -8.50
N ILE A 91 2.61 -5.57 -7.82
CA ILE A 91 3.66 -4.72 -8.40
C ILE A 91 4.83 -5.64 -8.72
N GLU A 92 5.01 -5.96 -10.00
CA GLU A 92 6.05 -6.88 -10.45
C GLU A 92 7.39 -6.15 -10.57
N LEU A 93 8.45 -6.69 -9.93
CA LEU A 93 9.79 -6.12 -9.93
C LEU A 93 10.74 -6.94 -10.81
N SER A 94 10.36 -7.21 -12.06
CA SER A 94 11.21 -7.98 -12.98
C SER A 94 12.45 -7.23 -13.48
N ARG A 95 12.43 -5.88 -13.41
CA ARG A 95 13.58 -5.02 -13.71
C ARG A 95 13.53 -3.73 -12.91
N THR A 96 12.43 -3.00 -13.06
CA THR A 96 12.29 -1.65 -12.52
C THR A 96 10.83 -1.36 -12.25
N VAL A 97 10.58 -0.76 -11.08
CA VAL A 97 9.32 -0.13 -10.72
C VAL A 97 9.56 1.36 -10.57
N LEU A 98 8.69 2.17 -11.16
CA LEU A 98 8.65 3.61 -10.92
C LEU A 98 7.62 3.88 -9.83
N LEU A 99 8.07 4.53 -8.75
CA LEU A 99 7.20 5.01 -7.69
C LEU A 99 7.07 6.53 -7.84
N GLU A 100 5.91 6.97 -8.32
CA GLU A 100 5.56 8.38 -8.51
C GLU A 100 4.71 8.85 -7.32
N TYR A 101 4.95 10.06 -6.83
CA TYR A 101 4.25 10.60 -5.66
C TYR A 101 4.12 12.12 -5.74
N ASP A 102 2.94 12.63 -5.35
CA ASP A 102 2.69 14.04 -5.02
C ASP A 102 1.71 14.01 -3.84
N THR A 103 2.23 14.31 -2.65
CA THR A 103 1.42 14.41 -1.43
C THR A 103 1.66 15.74 -0.76
N ARG A 104 0.60 16.25 -0.13
CA ARG A 104 0.54 17.63 0.35
C ARG A 104 -0.10 17.70 1.72
N ILE A 105 0.36 18.66 2.51
CA ILE A 105 -0.23 19.04 3.79
C ILE A 105 -1.15 20.22 3.54
N LYS A 106 -2.42 20.06 3.90
CA LYS A 106 -3.46 21.06 3.77
C LYS A 106 -3.25 22.19 4.78
N THR A 107 -3.19 23.44 4.30
CA THR A 107 -2.99 24.65 5.11
C THR A 107 -4.09 25.67 4.77
N GLY A 108 -5.32 25.36 5.19
CA GLY A 108 -6.51 26.20 4.97
C GLY A 108 -7.43 25.68 3.86
N ASP A 109 -8.41 26.50 3.47
CA ASP A 109 -9.56 26.04 2.65
C ASP A 109 -9.31 26.09 1.14
N GLN A 110 -8.39 26.93 0.64
CA GLN A 110 -8.26 27.22 -0.80
C GLN A 110 -7.11 26.49 -1.52
N GLY A 111 -6.35 25.63 -0.82
CA GLY A 111 -5.31 24.76 -1.40
C GLY A 111 -4.08 25.44 -2.03
N LYS A 112 -4.11 26.77 -2.21
CA LYS A 112 -3.03 27.56 -2.83
C LYS A 112 -1.78 27.69 -1.94
N ASP A 113 -1.97 27.56 -0.64
CA ASP A 113 -0.90 27.69 0.36
C ASP A 113 -0.46 26.32 0.91
N ASP A 114 -1.02 25.22 0.37
CA ASP A 114 -0.76 23.85 0.81
C ASP A 114 0.73 23.51 0.65
N LEU A 115 1.28 22.88 1.69
CA LEU A 115 2.70 22.56 1.76
C LEU A 115 2.98 21.23 1.05
N GLN A 116 4.13 21.14 0.39
CA GLN A 116 4.51 19.99 -0.38
C GLN A 116 5.27 19.00 0.49
N LEU A 117 4.60 17.91 0.91
CA LEU A 117 5.20 16.90 1.76
C LEU A 117 6.27 16.12 1.01
N ILE A 118 5.90 15.50 -0.10
CA ILE A 118 6.81 14.83 -1.05
C ILE A 118 6.26 15.00 -2.47
N ASP A 119 7.14 15.20 -3.44
CA ASP A 119 6.83 15.24 -4.87
C ASP A 119 8.01 14.66 -5.66
N GLY A 120 7.72 13.82 -6.64
CA GLY A 120 8.70 13.32 -7.58
C GLY A 120 8.54 11.83 -7.89
N VAL A 121 9.64 11.24 -8.34
CA VAL A 121 9.70 9.85 -8.79
C VAL A 121 10.93 9.16 -8.20
N SER A 122 10.72 7.97 -7.67
CA SER A 122 11.76 7.04 -7.26
C SER A 122 11.83 5.85 -8.21
N ILE A 123 13.04 5.50 -8.64
CA ILE A 123 13.33 4.27 -9.37
C ILE A 123 13.64 3.19 -8.34
N ILE A 124 12.95 2.06 -8.43
CA ILE A 124 13.19 0.87 -7.63
C ILE A 124 13.68 -0.23 -8.57
N ASP A 125 14.87 -0.74 -8.34
CA ASP A 125 15.42 -1.89 -9.07
C ASP A 125 15.69 -3.07 -8.14
N GLU A 126 15.78 -4.26 -8.74
CA GLU A 126 16.01 -5.54 -8.07
C GLU A 126 17.37 -5.57 -7.33
N VAL A 127 18.39 -4.90 -7.89
CA VAL A 127 19.77 -4.90 -7.35
C VAL A 127 19.85 -4.12 -6.03
N ILE A 128 19.03 -3.08 -5.85
CA ILE A 128 19.00 -2.25 -4.65
C ILE A 128 18.10 -2.86 -3.55
N THR A 129 17.32 -3.90 -3.84
CA THR A 129 16.38 -4.47 -2.88
C THR A 129 17.02 -5.58 -2.02
N LEU A 130 17.02 -5.37 -0.70
CA LEU A 130 17.56 -6.31 0.29
C LEU A 130 16.63 -7.53 0.46
N CYS A 131 17.19 -8.72 0.74
CA CYS A 131 16.44 -9.93 1.11
C CYS A 131 15.67 -9.82 2.45
N LYS A 132 15.53 -8.62 3.00
CA LYS A 132 14.81 -8.33 4.23
C LYS A 132 14.14 -6.95 4.13
N PRO A 133 13.04 -6.73 4.85
CA PRO A 133 12.41 -5.42 4.89
C PRO A 133 13.38 -4.35 5.36
N PHE A 134 13.33 -3.19 4.71
CA PHE A 134 14.10 -2.02 5.08
C PHE A 134 13.27 -0.75 4.91
N THR A 135 13.64 0.28 5.65
CA THR A 135 12.97 1.57 5.58
C THR A 135 13.80 2.56 4.78
N ARG A 136 13.20 3.15 3.76
CA ARG A 136 13.75 4.25 2.96
C ARG A 136 12.99 5.52 3.31
N ARG A 137 13.73 6.59 3.65
CA ARG A 137 13.16 7.93 3.82
C ARG A 137 13.07 8.64 2.47
N ILE A 138 11.90 9.18 2.16
CA ILE A 138 11.67 10.10 1.06
C ILE A 138 11.57 11.51 1.66
N HIS A 139 12.51 12.36 1.30
CA HIS A 139 12.51 13.77 1.70
C HIS A 139 11.75 14.60 0.68
N GLY A 140 10.88 15.48 1.15
CA GLY A 140 10.36 16.59 0.34
C GLY A 140 10.68 17.92 0.99
N ASN A 141 10.06 18.98 0.48
CA ASN A 141 10.38 20.35 0.87
C ASN A 141 9.89 20.66 2.27
N ASP A 142 8.66 20.22 2.58
CA ASP A 142 7.97 20.54 3.84
C ASP A 142 7.84 19.32 4.76
N GLY A 143 8.57 18.24 4.51
CA GLY A 143 8.55 17.07 5.39
C GLY A 143 9.21 15.84 4.81
N ALA A 144 8.89 14.68 5.38
CA ALA A 144 9.40 13.41 4.93
C ALA A 144 8.43 12.26 5.23
N VAL A 145 8.48 11.25 4.36
CA VAL A 145 7.75 9.98 4.52
C VAL A 145 8.77 8.85 4.62
N ASP A 146 8.61 8.00 5.63
CA ASP A 146 9.35 6.75 5.75
C ASP A 146 8.54 5.63 5.09
N MET A 147 9.16 4.90 4.15
CA MET A 147 8.56 3.78 3.45
C MET A 147 9.31 2.48 3.78
N THR A 148 8.61 1.54 4.41
CA THR A 148 9.15 0.19 4.69
C THR A 148 8.76 -0.74 3.56
N GLN A 149 9.75 -1.38 2.93
CA GLN A 149 9.58 -2.08 1.66
C GLN A 149 10.55 -3.26 1.50
N MET A 150 10.27 -4.14 0.54
CA MET A 150 11.13 -5.28 0.16
C MET A 150 10.81 -5.78 -1.26
N CYS A 151 11.78 -6.43 -1.93
CA CYS A 151 11.51 -7.33 -3.05
C CYS A 151 11.26 -8.75 -2.51
N VAL A 152 10.10 -9.32 -2.81
CA VAL A 152 9.78 -10.70 -2.50
C VAL A 152 10.00 -11.53 -3.77
N GLU A 153 11.14 -12.24 -3.84
CA GLU A 153 11.64 -12.92 -5.05
C GLU A 153 10.71 -14.01 -5.60
N ASP A 154 10.27 -14.95 -4.76
CA ASP A 154 9.40 -16.06 -5.17
C ASP A 154 7.94 -15.77 -4.76
N ALA A 155 7.42 -14.60 -5.12
CA ALA A 155 6.10 -14.15 -4.69
C ALA A 155 4.95 -14.60 -5.59
N VAL A 156 3.79 -14.75 -4.97
CA VAL A 156 2.47 -14.88 -5.62
C VAL A 156 1.55 -13.78 -5.12
N GLU A 157 0.58 -13.40 -5.96
CA GLU A 157 -0.43 -12.41 -5.60
C GLU A 157 -1.42 -12.99 -4.58
N ALA A 158 -1.44 -12.43 -3.38
CA ALA A 158 -2.47 -12.68 -2.37
C ALA A 158 -3.45 -11.51 -2.34
N THR A 159 -4.75 -11.81 -2.39
CA THR A 159 -5.82 -10.82 -2.34
C THR A 159 -6.55 -10.93 -1.01
N VAL A 160 -6.73 -9.81 -0.33
CA VAL A 160 -7.55 -9.72 0.88
C VAL A 160 -8.77 -8.85 0.59
N GLU A 161 -9.94 -9.46 0.72
CA GLU A 161 -11.25 -8.82 0.62
C GLU A 161 -12.04 -9.15 1.88
N VAL A 162 -12.52 -8.12 2.57
CA VAL A 162 -13.25 -8.27 3.83
C VAL A 162 -14.58 -7.58 3.72
N VAL A 163 -15.65 -8.31 4.02
CA VAL A 163 -17.02 -7.81 4.02
C VAL A 163 -17.55 -7.81 5.44
N ILE A 164 -17.96 -6.65 5.93
CA ILE A 164 -18.69 -6.52 7.19
C ILE A 164 -20.17 -6.74 6.90
N SER A 165 -20.69 -7.91 7.23
CA SER A 165 -22.05 -8.32 6.86
C SER A 165 -23.15 -7.70 7.74
N GLU A 166 -22.95 -7.62 9.06
CA GLU A 166 -23.92 -7.08 10.02
C GLU A 166 -23.21 -6.23 11.09
N VAL A 167 -23.76 -5.05 11.41
CA VAL A 167 -23.28 -4.18 12.48
C VAL A 167 -24.44 -3.84 13.41
N ARG A 168 -24.36 -4.28 14.66
CA ARG A 168 -25.39 -4.00 15.68
C ARG A 168 -25.16 -2.71 16.44
N ALA A 169 -23.90 -2.38 16.67
CA ALA A 169 -23.43 -1.15 17.29
C ALA A 169 -22.06 -0.82 16.69
N GLY A 170 -21.75 0.47 16.57
CA GLY A 170 -20.47 0.88 16.01
C GLY A 170 -19.28 0.36 16.83
N PHE A 171 -18.23 -0.10 16.16
CA PHE A 171 -17.01 -0.62 16.80
C PHE A 171 -15.76 -0.14 16.07
N ASN A 172 -14.65 -0.07 16.80
CA ASN A 172 -13.33 0.14 16.20
C ASN A 172 -12.83 -1.20 15.67
N LEU A 173 -12.32 -1.21 14.44
CA LEU A 173 -11.69 -2.38 13.83
C LEU A 173 -10.28 -2.00 13.39
N CYS A 174 -9.30 -2.79 13.82
CA CYS A 174 -7.96 -2.78 13.26
C CYS A 174 -7.71 -4.13 12.59
N LEU A 175 -7.56 -4.12 11.27
CA LEU A 175 -7.24 -5.27 10.44
C LEU A 175 -5.82 -5.15 9.91
N SER A 176 -4.99 -6.13 10.24
CA SER A 176 -3.62 -6.22 9.74
C SER A 176 -3.34 -7.59 9.12
N CYS A 177 -2.37 -7.62 8.22
CA CYS A 177 -1.87 -8.80 7.55
C CYS A 177 -0.38 -9.00 7.83
N PHE A 178 0.01 -10.27 7.99
CA PHE A 178 1.40 -10.71 8.12
C PHE A 178 1.65 -11.84 7.14
N THR A 179 2.78 -11.83 6.46
CA THR A 179 3.21 -12.93 5.59
C THR A 179 4.29 -13.74 6.30
N SER A 180 4.11 -15.05 6.36
CA SER A 180 5.03 -15.95 7.08
C SER A 180 6.45 -15.81 6.57
N GLY A 181 7.41 -15.71 7.51
CA GLY A 181 8.81 -15.42 7.20
C GLY A 181 9.15 -13.93 7.17
N LEU A 182 8.15 -13.05 7.23
CA LEU A 182 8.29 -11.61 7.38
C LEU A 182 7.63 -11.17 8.70
N HIS A 183 8.30 -10.30 9.45
CA HIS A 183 7.80 -9.78 10.73
C HIS A 183 7.14 -8.40 10.61
N GLU A 184 6.92 -7.93 9.38
CA GLU A 184 6.34 -6.62 9.11
C GLU A 184 4.82 -6.69 9.04
N GLU A 185 4.18 -5.80 9.79
CA GLU A 185 2.72 -5.63 9.79
C GLU A 185 2.30 -4.81 8.57
N ILE A 186 1.38 -5.34 7.77
CA ILE A 186 0.67 -4.58 6.74
C ILE A 186 -0.69 -4.21 7.29
N ARG A 187 -0.89 -2.93 7.61
CA ARG A 187 -2.19 -2.43 8.09
C ARG A 187 -3.14 -2.27 6.90
N LEU A 188 -4.22 -3.04 6.90
CA LEU A 188 -5.23 -3.05 5.84
C LEU A 188 -6.39 -2.11 6.17
N PHE A 189 -6.75 -2.00 7.44
CA PHE A 189 -7.81 -1.10 7.89
C PHE A 189 -7.60 -0.72 9.36
N ASP A 190 -7.89 0.53 9.71
CA ASP A 190 -7.85 1.04 11.09
C ASP A 190 -8.85 2.18 11.24
N GLY A 191 -10.00 1.89 11.85
CA GLY A 191 -11.05 2.90 11.98
C GLY A 191 -12.36 2.37 12.54
N VAL A 192 -13.37 3.26 12.55
CA VAL A 192 -14.72 2.95 13.06
C VAL A 192 -15.54 2.27 11.97
N ILE A 193 -16.22 1.18 12.35
CA ILE A 193 -17.23 0.49 11.56
C ILE A 193 -18.60 0.81 12.18
N GLY A 194 -19.39 1.63 11.49
CA GLY A 194 -20.74 2.02 11.93
C GLY A 194 -21.87 1.22 11.27
N GLU A 195 -21.62 0.65 10.10
CA GLU A 195 -22.61 -0.05 9.28
C GLU A 195 -21.96 -1.15 8.43
N SER A 196 -22.80 -2.04 7.89
CA SER A 196 -22.37 -3.10 6.98
C SER A 196 -21.78 -2.50 5.71
N ARG A 197 -20.57 -2.92 5.36
CA ARG A 197 -19.85 -2.44 4.16
C ARG A 197 -18.76 -3.41 3.74
N GLU A 198 -18.36 -3.31 2.49
CA GLU A 198 -17.14 -3.91 1.99
C GLU A 198 -15.96 -3.00 2.34
N LEU A 199 -14.89 -3.58 2.89
CA LEU A 199 -13.64 -2.86 3.08
C LEU A 199 -12.87 -2.86 1.77
N ARG A 200 -11.90 -1.94 1.66
CA ARG A 200 -11.02 -1.87 0.48
C ARG A 200 -10.32 -3.22 0.30
N ARG A 201 -10.23 -3.63 -0.97
CA ARG A 201 -9.43 -4.79 -1.39
C ARG A 201 -7.96 -4.42 -1.34
N HIS A 202 -7.13 -5.31 -0.82
CA HIS A 202 -5.68 -5.17 -0.84
C HIS A 202 -5.02 -6.31 -1.59
N VAL A 203 -4.01 -5.97 -2.38
CA VAL A 203 -3.10 -6.94 -2.99
C VAL A 203 -1.77 -6.93 -2.26
N ILE A 204 -1.30 -8.13 -1.91
CA ILE A 204 -0.14 -8.39 -1.07
C ILE A 204 0.74 -9.44 -1.76
N SER A 205 2.05 -9.24 -1.70
CA SER A 205 3.07 -10.21 -2.11
C SER A 205 3.27 -11.24 -1.02
N ALA A 206 2.90 -12.49 -1.31
CA ALA A 206 3.14 -13.62 -0.43
C ALA A 206 4.17 -14.56 -1.03
N LEU A 207 5.17 -14.98 -0.27
CA LEU A 207 6.13 -15.99 -0.71
C LEU A 207 5.39 -17.29 -1.05
N ILE A 208 5.70 -17.93 -2.18
CA ILE A 208 5.04 -19.18 -2.57
C ILE A 208 5.22 -20.24 -1.48
N GLY A 209 4.11 -20.89 -1.10
CA GLY A 209 4.12 -21.92 -0.06
C GLY A 209 4.24 -21.39 1.37
N SER A 210 4.25 -20.07 1.58
CA SER A 210 4.12 -19.44 2.89
C SER A 210 2.65 -19.27 3.30
N CYS A 211 2.41 -19.00 4.59
CA CYS A 211 1.09 -18.65 5.09
C CYS A 211 0.93 -17.13 5.18
N MET A 212 -0.32 -16.67 5.08
CA MET A 212 -0.69 -15.29 5.33
C MET A 212 -1.64 -15.26 6.52
N ASP A 213 -1.29 -14.50 7.55
CA ASP A 213 -2.05 -14.40 8.79
C ASP A 213 -2.79 -13.06 8.82
N LEU A 214 -4.11 -13.11 8.99
CA LEU A 214 -4.95 -11.94 9.20
C LEU A 214 -5.26 -11.78 10.68
N LYS A 215 -5.03 -10.58 11.19
CA LYS A 215 -5.29 -10.22 12.59
C LYS A 215 -6.37 -9.15 12.67
N PHE A 216 -7.46 -9.50 13.34
CA PHE A 216 -8.57 -8.61 13.66
C PHE A 216 -8.47 -8.23 15.13
N LYS A 217 -8.49 -6.94 15.44
CA LYS A 217 -8.50 -6.40 16.81
C LYS A 217 -9.65 -5.42 16.98
#